data_AF-A0A442BGA2-F1
#
_entry.id   AF-A0A442BGA2-F1
#
_cell.length_a   1.000
_cell.length_b   1.000
_cell.length_c   1.000
_cell.angle_alpha   90.00
_cell.angle_beta   90.00
_cell.angle_gamma   90.00
#
_symmetry.space_group_name_H-M   'P 1'
#
loop_
_entity.id
_entity.type
_entity.pdbx_description
1 polymer ?
#
loop_
_entity_poly.entity_id
_entity_poly.type
_entity_poly.pdbx_seq_one_letter_code
_entity_poly.pdbx_strand_id
1 'polypeptide(L)'
;MELRGLRVLILAQCLFVAGMGTAEAQSTTYQILGAGTDSCGRWVSSANDGALHVAYMSWVLGYLSAFNMAKSAHSGQDSLFNQTDVQSLDLWVSNYCNAHPLKNLSDAALELAIEVTK
;
A
#
# COMPACT_ATOMS: atom_id res chain seq x y z
N MET A 1 35.03 -36.40 22.28
CA MET A 1 34.09 -35.25 22.12
C MET A 1 32.86 -35.82 21.45
N GLU A 2 31.87 -36.20 22.26
CA GLU A 2 30.81 -37.13 21.91
C GLU A 2 29.80 -36.53 20.91
N LEU A 3 29.36 -37.33 19.94
CA LEU A 3 28.34 -37.01 18.93
C LEU A 3 27.03 -36.46 19.54
N ARG A 4 26.79 -36.75 20.83
CA ARG A 4 25.70 -36.20 21.65
C ARG A 4 25.83 -34.70 21.92
N GLY A 5 27.04 -34.19 22.15
CA GLY A 5 27.29 -32.75 22.36
C GLY A 5 27.05 -31.91 21.11
N LEU A 6 27.39 -32.48 19.93
CA LEU A 6 27.16 -31.83 18.64
C LEU A 6 25.67 -31.67 18.32
N ARG A 7 24.83 -32.67 18.66
CA ARG A 7 23.37 -32.60 18.45
C ARG A 7 22.68 -31.57 19.36
N VAL A 8 23.15 -31.43 20.60
CA VAL A 8 22.62 -30.43 21.55
C VAL A 8 22.98 -29.01 21.11
N LEU A 9 24.19 -28.81 20.57
CA LEU A 9 24.61 -27.51 20.01
C LEU A 9 23.79 -27.11 18.78
N ILE A 10 23.51 -28.06 17.87
CA ILE A 10 22.70 -27.81 16.66
C ILE A 10 21.26 -27.40 17.04
N LEU A 11 20.64 -28.10 18.01
CA LEU A 11 19.28 -27.78 18.46
C LEU A 11 19.20 -26.41 19.16
N ALA A 12 20.23 -26.03 19.93
CA ALA A 12 20.30 -24.72 20.58
C ALA A 12 20.45 -23.56 19.56
N GLN A 13 21.14 -23.78 18.44
CA GLN A 13 21.29 -22.78 17.38
C GLN A 13 19.96 -22.51 16.64
N CYS A 14 19.11 -23.52 16.43
CA CYS A 14 17.82 -23.31 15.76
C CYS A 14 16.85 -22.44 16.58
N LEU A 15 16.89 -22.51 17.92
CA LEU A 15 16.03 -21.68 18.78
C LEU A 15 16.43 -20.20 18.80
N PHE A 16 17.69 -19.85 18.53
CA PHE A 16 18.14 -18.47 18.55
C PHE A 16 17.71 -17.66 17.31
N VAL A 17 17.48 -18.31 16.17
CA VAL A 17 17.13 -17.63 14.91
C VAL A 17 15.64 -17.25 14.84
N ALA A 18 14.77 -17.88 15.64
CA ALA A 18 13.34 -17.61 15.64
C ALA A 18 12.95 -16.26 16.30
N GLY A 19 13.87 -15.59 17.00
CA GLY A 19 13.58 -14.36 17.76
C GLY A 19 13.91 -13.04 17.03
N MET A 20 14.51 -13.07 15.84
CA MET A 20 15.06 -11.87 15.18
C MET A 20 14.21 -11.35 14.00
N GLY A 21 12.98 -11.83 13.84
CA GLY A 21 12.03 -11.26 12.88
C GLY A 21 11.44 -9.96 13.38
N THR A 22 12.20 -8.87 13.44
CA THR A 22 11.62 -7.53 13.59
C THR A 22 10.88 -7.21 12.30
N ALA A 23 9.55 -7.11 12.36
CA ALA A 23 8.78 -6.51 11.27
C ALA A 23 9.24 -5.06 11.10
N GLU A 24 10.09 -4.82 10.10
CA GLU A 24 10.47 -3.47 9.71
C GLU A 24 9.23 -2.77 9.18
N ALA A 25 8.66 -1.86 9.98
CA ALA A 25 7.70 -0.90 9.48
C ALA A 25 8.43 -0.06 8.43
N GLN A 26 8.14 -0.30 7.15
CA GLN A 26 8.75 0.38 6.02
C GLN A 26 8.51 1.88 6.16
N SER A 27 9.51 2.61 6.64
CA SER A 27 9.41 4.05 6.90
C SER A 27 9.39 4.79 5.56
N THR A 28 8.21 5.16 5.09
CA THR A 28 8.02 6.05 3.96
C THR A 28 8.78 7.36 4.21
N THR A 29 9.71 7.74 3.32
CA THR A 29 10.59 8.94 3.48
C THR A 29 9.84 10.27 3.32
N TYR A 30 8.55 10.23 3.07
CA TYR A 30 7.71 11.39 2.81
C TYR A 30 6.44 11.35 3.68
N GLN A 31 5.98 12.53 4.07
CA GLN A 31 4.77 12.68 4.86
C GLN A 31 3.53 12.60 3.96
N ILE A 32 2.54 11.81 4.39
CA ILE A 32 1.20 11.81 3.78
C ILE A 32 0.35 12.88 4.43
N LEU A 33 -0.34 13.68 3.61
CA LEU A 33 -1.25 14.73 4.07
C LEU A 33 -2.67 14.47 3.57
N GLY A 34 -3.67 14.82 4.38
CA GLY A 34 -5.09 14.71 4.02
C GLY A 34 -5.65 13.28 4.16
N ALA A 35 -6.66 12.97 3.36
CA ALA A 35 -7.43 11.72 3.44
C ALA A 35 -6.61 10.44 3.27
N GLY A 36 -5.45 10.50 2.62
CA GLY A 36 -4.54 9.35 2.50
C GLY A 36 -4.00 8.80 3.83
N THR A 37 -4.17 9.55 4.93
CA THR A 37 -3.82 9.10 6.29
C THR A 37 -4.94 8.28 6.94
N ASP A 38 -6.15 8.30 6.41
CA ASP A 38 -7.26 7.48 6.90
C ASP A 38 -7.09 6.02 6.49
N SER A 39 -7.66 5.11 7.27
CA SER A 39 -7.58 3.68 6.98
C SER A 39 -8.49 3.25 5.82
N CYS A 40 -8.11 2.16 5.17
CA CYS A 40 -8.94 1.47 4.20
C CYS A 40 -10.28 1.01 4.77
N GLY A 41 -10.37 0.68 6.06
CA GLY A 41 -11.65 0.42 6.71
C GLY A 41 -12.58 1.65 6.71
N ARG A 42 -12.03 2.87 6.82
CA ARG A 42 -12.80 4.11 6.68
C ARG A 42 -13.24 4.35 5.23
N TRP A 43 -12.38 4.05 4.25
CA TRP A 43 -12.78 4.05 2.84
C TRP A 43 -14.00 3.16 2.60
N VAL A 44 -13.95 1.89 3.03
CA VAL A 44 -15.07 0.95 2.85
C VAL A 44 -16.34 1.46 3.53
N SER A 45 -16.21 2.03 4.73
CA SER A 45 -17.35 2.59 5.47
C SER A 45 -17.94 3.84 4.82
N SER A 46 -17.15 4.57 4.02
CA SER A 46 -17.60 5.78 3.32
C SER A 46 -18.58 5.51 2.18
N ALA A 47 -18.78 4.25 1.74
CA ALA A 47 -19.71 3.92 0.66
C ALA A 47 -21.15 4.40 0.90
N ASN A 48 -21.56 4.58 2.17
CA ASN A 48 -22.88 5.11 2.54
C ASN A 48 -22.88 6.64 2.79
N ASP A 49 -21.73 7.29 2.71
CA ASP A 49 -21.54 8.74 2.85
C ASP A 49 -20.89 9.29 1.59
N GLY A 50 -21.73 9.66 0.62
CA GLY A 50 -21.27 10.12 -0.69
C GLY A 50 -20.35 11.34 -0.63
N ALA A 51 -20.52 12.24 0.35
CA ALA A 51 -19.66 13.41 0.50
C ALA A 51 -18.25 13.02 0.97
N LEU A 52 -18.17 12.14 1.97
CA LEU A 52 -16.89 11.60 2.44
C LEU A 52 -16.20 10.78 1.34
N HIS A 53 -16.96 9.93 0.64
CA HIS A 53 -16.43 9.10 -0.42
C HIS A 53 -15.87 9.94 -1.59
N VAL A 54 -16.57 11.00 -1.98
CA VAL A 54 -16.06 11.97 -2.98
C VAL A 54 -14.78 12.65 -2.49
N ALA A 55 -14.69 13.02 -1.21
CA ALA A 55 -13.46 13.61 -0.67
C ALA A 55 -12.28 12.63 -0.70
N TYR A 56 -12.52 11.36 -0.39
CA TYR A 56 -11.52 10.31 -0.51
C TYR A 56 -11.10 10.07 -1.95
N MET A 57 -12.06 9.95 -2.87
CA MET A 57 -11.76 9.73 -4.29
C MET A 57 -11.02 10.92 -4.91
N SER A 58 -11.37 12.15 -4.52
CA SER A 58 -10.62 13.35 -4.92
C SER A 58 -9.16 13.29 -4.48
N TRP A 59 -8.90 12.81 -3.26
CA TRP A 59 -7.54 12.61 -2.77
C TRP A 59 -6.77 11.55 -3.58
N VAL A 60 -7.40 10.40 -3.87
CA VAL A 60 -6.80 9.33 -4.70
C VAL A 60 -6.47 9.85 -6.11
N LEU A 61 -7.39 10.55 -6.77
CA LEU A 61 -7.16 11.10 -8.10
C LEU A 61 -6.03 12.14 -8.10
N GLY A 62 -5.95 12.97 -7.06
CA GLY A 62 -4.83 13.91 -6.87
C GLY A 62 -3.49 13.19 -6.70
N TYR A 63 -3.47 12.11 -5.92
CA TYR A 63 -2.28 11.27 -5.74
C TYR A 63 -1.82 10.66 -7.08
N LEU A 64 -2.74 10.05 -7.84
CA LEU A 64 -2.45 9.50 -9.17
C LEU A 64 -1.91 10.57 -10.12
N SER A 65 -2.52 11.76 -10.14
CA SER A 65 -2.05 12.88 -10.97
C SER A 65 -0.60 13.25 -10.62
N ALA A 66 -0.26 13.36 -9.34
CA ALA A 66 1.09 13.64 -8.89
C ALA A 66 2.08 12.53 -9.25
N PHE A 67 1.68 11.26 -9.09
CA PHE A 67 2.48 10.11 -9.49
C PHE A 67 2.78 10.11 -10.98
N ASN A 68 1.77 10.37 -11.82
CA ASN A 68 1.93 10.49 -13.27
C ASN A 68 2.88 11.64 -13.61
N MET A 69 2.68 12.84 -13.07
CA MET A 69 3.61 13.96 -13.29
C MET A 69 5.07 13.58 -12.97
N ALA A 70 5.31 12.95 -11.82
CA ALA A 70 6.63 12.54 -11.40
C ALA A 70 7.26 11.51 -12.37
N LYS A 71 6.47 10.58 -12.90
CA LYS A 71 6.94 9.55 -13.84
C LYS A 71 7.08 10.08 -15.27
N SER A 72 6.14 10.90 -15.74
CA SER A 72 6.18 11.56 -17.05
C SER A 72 7.40 12.47 -17.19
N ALA A 73 7.79 13.17 -16.13
CA ALA A 73 9.02 13.98 -16.10
C ALA A 73 10.29 13.19 -16.45
N HIS A 74 10.28 11.86 -16.23
CA HIS A 74 11.42 10.99 -16.51
C HIS A 74 11.26 10.15 -17.80
N SER A 75 10.03 9.96 -18.29
CA SER A 75 9.73 9.02 -19.39
C SER A 75 9.28 9.70 -20.70
N GLY A 76 8.86 10.97 -20.66
CA GLY A 76 8.37 11.71 -21.83
C GLY A 76 7.00 11.25 -22.35
N GLN A 77 6.27 10.43 -21.59
CA GLN A 77 4.90 10.00 -21.93
C GLN A 77 3.86 10.89 -21.22
N ASP A 78 2.88 11.39 -21.95
CA ASP A 78 1.90 12.38 -21.44
C ASP A 78 0.87 11.78 -20.47
N SER A 79 0.55 10.48 -20.60
CA SER A 79 -0.34 9.77 -19.68
C SER A 79 0.09 8.33 -19.54
N LEU A 80 0.40 7.91 -18.32
CA LEU A 80 0.64 6.51 -17.98
C LEU A 80 -0.64 5.77 -17.60
N PHE A 81 -1.79 6.45 -17.58
CA PHE A 81 -3.09 5.86 -17.28
C PHE A 81 -3.78 5.45 -18.59
N ASN A 82 -3.79 4.14 -18.86
CA ASN A 82 -4.48 3.57 -20.02
C ASN A 82 -6.00 3.60 -19.82
N GLN A 83 -6.66 4.63 -20.35
CA GLN A 83 -8.13 4.72 -20.51
C GLN A 83 -8.97 4.26 -19.29
N THR A 84 -8.45 4.45 -18.07
CA THR A 84 -9.14 3.97 -16.87
C THR A 84 -10.15 5.01 -16.43
N ASP A 85 -11.44 4.64 -16.42
CA ASP A 85 -12.49 5.51 -15.91
C ASP A 85 -12.46 5.57 -14.37
N VAL A 86 -13.02 6.65 -13.82
CA VAL A 86 -12.99 6.91 -12.37
C VAL A 86 -13.71 5.81 -11.59
N GLN A 87 -14.77 5.21 -12.15
CA GLN A 87 -15.53 4.16 -11.49
C GLN A 87 -14.71 2.86 -11.38
N SER A 88 -13.93 2.53 -12.41
CA SER A 88 -12.98 1.41 -12.36
C SER A 88 -11.89 1.62 -11.31
N LEU A 89 -11.38 2.85 -11.17
CA LEU A 89 -10.40 3.20 -10.13
C LEU A 89 -10.99 3.06 -8.72
N ASP A 90 -12.18 3.61 -8.49
CA ASP A 90 -12.90 3.48 -7.22
C ASP A 90 -13.12 2.00 -6.87
N LEU A 91 -13.65 1.20 -7.80
CA LEU A 91 -13.87 -0.22 -7.58
C LEU A 91 -12.57 -0.95 -7.22
N TRP A 92 -11.46 -0.59 -7.87
CA TRP A 92 -10.16 -1.17 -7.55
C TRP A 92 -9.70 -0.83 -6.13
N VAL A 93 -9.77 0.45 -5.74
CA VAL A 93 -9.43 0.90 -4.37
C VAL A 93 -10.34 0.21 -3.35
N SER A 94 -11.63 0.13 -3.65
CA SER A 94 -12.61 -0.56 -2.82
C SER A 94 -12.25 -2.03 -2.62
N ASN A 95 -11.85 -2.76 -3.67
CA ASN A 95 -11.41 -4.15 -3.56
C ASN A 95 -10.14 -4.29 -2.71
N TYR A 96 -9.13 -3.45 -2.96
CA TYR A 96 -7.90 -3.43 -2.17
C TYR A 96 -8.20 -3.16 -0.68
N CYS A 97 -8.99 -2.13 -0.40
CA CYS A 97 -9.29 -1.72 0.97
C CYS A 97 -10.17 -2.72 1.72
N ASN A 98 -11.06 -3.46 1.02
CA ASN A 98 -11.78 -4.58 1.63
C ASN A 98 -10.82 -5.71 2.04
N ALA A 99 -9.80 -6.01 1.24
CA ALA A 99 -8.79 -7.03 1.57
C ALA A 99 -7.78 -6.57 2.64
N HIS A 100 -7.56 -5.26 2.77
CA HIS A 100 -6.52 -4.68 3.62
C HIS A 100 -7.05 -3.55 4.53
N PRO A 101 -8.03 -3.80 5.42
CA PRO A 101 -8.73 -2.75 6.16
C PRO A 101 -7.85 -1.93 7.12
N LEU A 102 -6.71 -2.48 7.53
CA LEU A 102 -5.76 -1.82 8.45
C LEU A 102 -4.69 -0.99 7.72
N LYS A 103 -4.61 -1.06 6.40
CA LYS A 103 -3.74 -0.20 5.59
C LYS A 103 -4.33 1.20 5.50
N ASN A 104 -3.49 2.17 5.18
CA ASN A 104 -3.96 3.53 4.91
C ASN A 104 -4.42 3.65 3.46
N LEU A 105 -5.28 4.62 3.18
CA LEU A 105 -5.73 4.93 1.82
C LEU A 105 -4.56 5.30 0.90
N SER A 106 -3.48 5.87 1.45
CA SER A 106 -2.25 6.14 0.70
C SER A 106 -1.52 4.86 0.24
N ASP A 107 -1.61 3.76 0.99
CA ASP A 107 -1.08 2.46 0.56
C ASP A 107 -1.86 1.95 -0.66
N ALA A 108 -3.20 2.02 -0.59
CA ALA A 108 -4.07 1.65 -1.70
C ALA A 108 -3.82 2.50 -2.95
N ALA A 109 -3.64 3.82 -2.79
CA ALA A 109 -3.37 4.72 -3.91
C ALA A 109 -2.01 4.46 -4.57
N LEU A 110 -0.98 4.10 -3.80
CA LEU A 110 0.32 3.69 -4.35
C LEU A 110 0.21 2.39 -5.15
N GLU A 111 -0.44 1.37 -4.59
CA GLU A 111 -0.62 0.09 -5.28
C GLU A 111 -1.47 0.25 -6.54
N LEU A 112 -2.52 1.09 -6.50
CA LEU A 112 -3.29 1.45 -7.69
C LEU A 112 -2.40 2.12 -8.72
N ALA A 113 -1.59 3.12 -8.34
CA ALA A 113 -0.70 3.81 -9.25
C ALA A 113 0.29 2.87 -9.94
N ILE A 114 0.78 1.85 -9.22
CA ILE A 114 1.62 0.80 -9.79
C ILE A 114 0.82 -0.05 -10.77
N GLU A 115 -0.40 -0.47 -10.42
CA GLU A 115 -1.27 -1.29 -11.28
C GLU A 115 -1.58 -0.62 -12.62
N VAL A 116 -2.04 0.63 -12.59
CA VAL A 116 -2.53 1.32 -13.80
C VAL A 116 -1.41 1.81 -14.72
N THR A 117 -0.15 1.69 -14.29
CA THR A 117 1.05 2.06 -15.08
C THR A 117 1.85 0.85 -15.57
N LYS A 118 1.34 -0.37 -15.36
CA LYS A 118 1.85 -1.59 -16.01
C LYS A 118 1.54 -1.58 -17.51
#